data_AF-A0A4U7DTF2-F1
#
_entry.id   AF-A0A4U7DTF2-F1
#
_cell.length_a   1.000
_cell.length_b   1.000
_cell.length_c   1.000
_cell.angle_alpha   90.00
_cell.angle_beta   90.00
_cell.angle_gamma   90.00
#
_symmetry.space_group_name_H-M   'P 1'
#
loop_
_entity.id
_entity.type
_entity.pdbx_description
1 polymer ?
#
loop_
_entity_poly.entity_id
_entity_poly.type
_entity_poly.pdbx_seq_one_letter_code
_entity_poly.pdbx_strand_id
1 'polypeptide(L)'
;MVEHTRTLDFKIAFAIGLGTMIAAGIFSLSGTAVAAIGSSAVIALVIAAVIAGVTAAGYSEFASIYSENGGGYLFSSRTFENDALVYAIGAMLFLGYTGTTAFYLATMDEWFFRFVLPEAFHVLPHGTTGVLAALLLGTLNARGTEESG
;
A
#
# COMPACT_ATOMS: atom_id res chain seq x y z
N MET A 1 21.67 -23.69 10.01
CA MET A 1 20.24 -23.29 9.97
C MET A 1 19.98 -22.84 8.54
N VAL A 2 19.28 -23.66 7.75
CA VAL A 2 18.96 -23.32 6.36
C VAL A 2 17.76 -22.37 6.43
N GLU A 3 17.95 -21.13 5.98
CA GLU A 3 16.89 -20.13 5.92
C GLU A 3 15.92 -20.56 4.81
N HIS A 4 14.69 -20.92 5.17
CA HIS A 4 13.65 -21.27 4.21
C HIS A 4 13.13 -19.98 3.56
N THR A 5 13.75 -19.56 2.45
CA THR A 5 13.21 -18.47 1.63
C THR A 5 12.18 -19.04 0.66
N ARG A 6 10.90 -18.72 0.87
CA ARG A 6 9.87 -18.96 -0.16
C ARG A 6 10.03 -17.93 -1.26
N THR A 7 10.23 -18.39 -2.50
CA THR A 7 10.33 -17.52 -3.66
C THR A 7 8.95 -17.32 -4.28
N LEU A 8 8.59 -16.06 -4.56
CA LEU A 8 7.35 -15.72 -5.26
C LEU A 8 7.61 -15.74 -6.77
N ASP A 9 6.77 -16.44 -7.52
CA ASP A 9 6.78 -16.35 -8.98
C ASP A 9 6.25 -14.98 -9.45
N PHE A 10 6.62 -14.57 -10.66
CA PHE A 10 6.22 -13.30 -11.26
C PHE A 10 4.71 -13.08 -11.21
N LYS A 11 3.91 -14.11 -11.52
CA LYS A 11 2.45 -13.99 -11.53
C LYS A 11 1.89 -13.63 -10.15
N ILE A 12 2.45 -14.22 -9.10
CA ILE A 12 2.03 -13.98 -7.72
C ILE A 12 2.47 -12.58 -7.29
N ALA A 13 3.73 -12.22 -7.52
CA ALA A 13 4.24 -10.89 -7.22
C ALA A 13 3.46 -9.79 -7.96
N PHE A 14 3.16 -9.99 -9.24
CA PHE A 14 2.35 -9.09 -10.05
C PHE A 14 0.92 -8.97 -9.52
N ALA A 15 0.28 -10.08 -9.16
CA ALA A 15 -1.07 -10.07 -8.60
C ALA A 15 -1.15 -9.33 -7.25
N ILE A 16 -0.15 -9.51 -6.38
CA ILE A 16 -0.04 -8.78 -5.11
C ILE A 16 0.08 -7.28 -5.39
N GLY A 17 1.01 -6.88 -6.26
CA GLY A 17 1.19 -5.47 -6.65
C GLY A 17 -0.09 -4.86 -7.24
N LEU A 18 -0.69 -5.52 -8.23
CA LEU A 18 -1.92 -5.08 -8.89
C LEU A 18 -3.09 -4.97 -7.91
N GLY A 19 -3.25 -5.95 -7.01
CA GLY A 19 -4.31 -5.95 -6.00
C GLY A 19 -4.24 -4.73 -5.08
N THR A 20 -3.04 -4.38 -4.58
CA THR A 20 -2.84 -3.21 -3.73
C THR A 20 -3.15 -1.89 -4.44
N MET A 21 -2.80 -1.78 -5.74
CA MET A 21 -3.09 -0.59 -6.54
C MET A 21 -4.59 -0.43 -6.84
N ILE A 22 -5.30 -1.53 -7.12
CA ILE A 22 -6.75 -1.51 -7.36
C ILE A 22 -7.50 -1.10 -6.10
N ALA A 23 -7.15 -1.67 -4.94
CA ALA A 23 -7.75 -1.30 -3.66
C ALA A 23 -7.59 0.21 -3.37
N ALA A 24 -6.39 0.76 -3.57
CA ALA A 24 -6.11 2.17 -3.38
C ALA A 24 -6.87 3.08 -4.35
N GLY A 25 -6.69 2.85 -5.65
CA GLY A 25 -7.19 3.78 -6.66
C GLY A 25 -8.69 3.66 -6.83
N ILE A 26 -9.15 2.47 -7.21
CA ILE A 26 -10.50 2.26 -7.71
C ILE A 26 -11.53 2.31 -6.58
N PHE A 27 -11.27 1.58 -5.49
CA PHE A 27 -12.23 1.45 -4.39
C PHE A 27 -12.15 2.57 -3.36
N SER A 28 -11.11 3.40 -3.38
CA SER A 28 -10.97 4.47 -2.39
C SER A 28 -11.16 5.86 -3.01
N LEU A 29 -10.47 6.16 -4.12
CA LEU A 29 -10.33 7.53 -4.60
C LEU A 29 -11.23 7.88 -5.80
N SER A 30 -11.54 6.92 -6.67
CA SER A 30 -12.29 7.19 -7.91
C SER A 30 -13.65 7.83 -7.66
N GLY A 31 -14.40 7.31 -6.68
CA GLY A 31 -15.72 7.85 -6.33
C GLY A 31 -15.65 9.29 -5.83
N THR A 32 -14.71 9.58 -4.92
CA THR A 32 -14.53 10.93 -4.35
C THR A 32 -14.05 11.93 -5.40
N ALA A 33 -13.15 11.51 -6.31
CA ALA A 33 -12.65 12.37 -7.38
C ALA A 33 -13.76 12.73 -8.37
N VAL A 34 -14.55 11.75 -8.80
CA VAL A 34 -15.69 11.98 -9.70
C VAL A 34 -16.78 12.80 -9.03
N ALA A 35 -17.04 12.60 -7.74
CA ALA A 35 -17.99 13.41 -6.99
C ALA A 35 -17.57 14.89 -6.91
N ALA A 36 -16.25 15.17 -6.84
CA ALA A 36 -15.72 16.53 -6.72
C ALA A 36 -15.65 17.29 -8.06
N ILE A 37 -15.18 16.64 -9.13
CA ILE A 37 -14.87 17.32 -10.42
C ILE A 37 -15.50 16.63 -11.64
N GLY A 38 -16.38 15.64 -11.43
CA GLY A 38 -17.07 14.92 -12.49
C GLY A 38 -16.14 14.04 -13.33
N SER A 39 -16.51 13.82 -14.59
CA SER A 39 -15.73 12.99 -15.53
C SER A 39 -14.33 13.51 -15.82
N SER A 40 -14.06 14.79 -15.53
CA SER A 40 -12.72 15.38 -15.67
C SER A 40 -11.68 14.75 -14.73
N ALA A 41 -12.11 14.01 -13.69
CA ALA A 41 -11.24 13.21 -12.82
C ALA A 41 -10.34 12.23 -13.59
N VAL A 42 -10.76 11.78 -14.78
CA VAL A 42 -9.92 10.91 -15.63
C VAL A 42 -8.60 11.58 -16.02
N ILE A 43 -8.58 12.90 -16.17
CA ILE A 43 -7.37 13.66 -16.53
C ILE A 43 -6.34 13.55 -15.39
N ALA A 44 -6.79 13.70 -14.15
CA ALA A 44 -5.94 13.56 -12.98
C ALA A 44 -5.38 12.12 -12.85
N LEU A 45 -6.21 11.10 -13.12
CA LEU A 45 -5.78 9.70 -13.11
C LEU A 45 -4.75 9.40 -14.20
N VAL A 46 -4.90 9.95 -15.40
CA VAL A 46 -3.92 9.81 -16.49
C VAL A 46 -2.59 10.45 -16.12
N ILE A 47 -2.60 11.65 -15.54
CA ILE A 47 -1.37 12.33 -15.07
C ILE A 47 -0.68 11.48 -14.00
N ALA A 48 -1.44 10.98 -13.02
CA ALA A 48 -0.92 10.10 -11.98
C ALA A 48 -0.29 8.82 -12.56
N ALA A 49 -0.94 8.21 -13.57
CA ALA A 49 -0.43 7.01 -14.25
C ALA A 49 0.90 7.28 -14.98
N VAL A 50 1.04 8.44 -15.63
CA VAL A 50 2.30 8.83 -16.29
C VAL A 50 3.43 8.99 -15.28
N ILE A 51 3.17 9.70 -14.17
CA ILE A 51 4.15 9.90 -13.10
C ILE A 51 4.57 8.54 -12.51
N ALA A 52 3.60 7.68 -12.21
CA ALA A 52 3.85 6.34 -11.70
C ALA A 52 4.65 5.48 -12.70
N GLY A 53 4.39 5.63 -14.01
CA GLY A 53 5.13 4.94 -15.07
C GLY A 53 6.61 5.33 -15.10
N VAL A 54 6.93 6.63 -14.97
CA VAL A 54 8.31 7.10 -14.87
C VAL A 54 8.98 6.56 -13.61
N THR A 55 8.30 6.57 -12.47
CA THR A 55 8.81 5.98 -11.23
C THR A 55 9.06 4.47 -11.39
N ALA A 56 8.14 3.75 -12.02
CA ALA A 56 8.26 2.31 -12.26
C ALA A 56 9.44 1.97 -13.18
N ALA A 57 9.70 2.78 -14.21
CA ALA A 57 10.86 2.61 -15.08
C ALA A 57 12.17 2.75 -14.29
N GLY A 58 12.31 3.80 -13.48
CA GLY A 58 13.49 3.97 -12.63
C GLY A 58 13.67 2.85 -11.60
N TYR A 59 12.58 2.41 -10.95
CA TYR A 59 12.63 1.26 -10.05
C TYR A 59 13.04 -0.03 -10.75
N SER A 60 12.65 -0.22 -12.02
CA SER A 60 13.00 -1.40 -12.81
C SER A 60 14.49 -1.45 -13.14
N GLU A 61 15.12 -0.32 -13.44
CA GLU A 61 16.57 -0.24 -13.65
C GLU A 61 17.32 -0.62 -12.37
N PHE A 62 16.95 -0.02 -11.23
CA PHE A 62 17.57 -0.34 -9.95
C PHE A 62 17.36 -1.81 -9.54
N ALA A 63 16.16 -2.35 -9.73
CA ALA A 63 15.86 -3.75 -9.42
C ALA A 63 16.64 -4.74 -10.30
N SER A 64 17.06 -4.33 -11.51
CA SER A 64 17.92 -5.15 -12.37
C SER A 64 19.38 -5.21 -11.89
N ILE A 65 19.82 -4.21 -11.12
CA ILE A 65 21.18 -4.10 -10.57
C ILE A 65 21.24 -4.69 -9.15
N TYR A 66 20.25 -4.37 -8.31
CA TYR A 66 20.17 -4.76 -6.91
C TYR A 66 19.05 -5.79 -6.71
N SER A 67 19.42 -7.07 -6.62
CA SER A 67 18.49 -8.19 -6.41
C SER A 67 18.24 -8.54 -4.94
N GLU A 68 18.79 -7.76 -4.01
CA GLU A 68 18.65 -7.96 -2.56
C GLU A 68 17.31 -7.39 -2.05
N ASN A 69 16.81 -7.93 -0.93
CA ASN A 69 15.63 -7.41 -0.27
C ASN A 69 15.92 -6.05 0.37
N GLY A 70 15.07 -5.04 0.08
CA GLY A 70 15.17 -3.73 0.72
C GLY A 70 14.58 -2.55 -0.08
N GLY A 71 14.19 -2.78 -1.34
CA GLY A 71 13.44 -1.83 -2.15
C GLY A 71 14.10 -0.44 -2.24
N GLY A 72 13.29 0.62 -2.17
CA GLY A 72 13.76 2.00 -2.33
C GLY A 72 14.80 2.44 -1.30
N TYR A 73 14.78 1.89 -0.08
CA TYR A 73 15.80 2.19 0.93
C TYR A 73 17.15 1.59 0.54
N LEU A 74 17.17 0.34 0.12
CA LEU A 74 18.38 -0.32 -0.38
C LEU A 74 18.97 0.45 -1.55
N PHE A 75 18.15 0.79 -2.56
CA PHE A 75 18.61 1.53 -3.74
C PHE A 75 19.27 2.86 -3.34
N SER A 76 18.67 3.56 -2.37
CA SER A 76 19.21 4.82 -1.86
C SER A 76 20.51 4.63 -1.09
N SER A 77 20.58 3.62 -0.21
CA SER A 77 21.79 3.32 0.58
C SER A 77 22.99 2.85 -0.27
N ARG A 78 22.72 2.28 -1.45
CA ARG A 78 23.77 1.85 -2.40
C ARG A 78 24.21 2.96 -3.34
N THR A 79 23.42 4.04 -3.44
CA THR A 79 23.66 5.16 -4.37
C THR A 79 24.24 6.39 -3.68
N PHE A 80 23.80 6.70 -2.46
CA PHE A 80 24.20 7.91 -1.74
C PHE A 80 25.15 7.60 -0.59
N GLU A 81 26.19 8.44 -0.44
CA GLU A 81 27.16 8.36 0.66
C GLU A 81 26.73 9.17 1.91
N ASN A 82 25.65 9.96 1.81
CA ASN A 82 25.18 10.80 2.90
C ASN A 82 24.16 10.06 3.78
N ASP A 83 24.59 9.66 4.96
CA ASP A 83 23.77 8.92 5.94
C ASP A 83 22.49 9.64 6.34
N ALA A 84 22.51 10.97 6.47
CA ALA A 84 21.34 11.74 6.85
C ALA A 84 20.26 11.72 5.75
N LEU A 85 20.67 11.74 4.48
CA LEU A 85 19.76 11.63 3.34
C LEU A 85 19.16 10.23 3.26
N VAL A 86 19.99 9.18 3.40
CA VAL A 86 19.53 7.78 3.40
C VAL A 86 18.53 7.55 4.54
N TYR A 87 18.83 8.05 5.74
CA TYR A 87 17.91 8.00 6.87
C TYR A 87 16.59 8.73 6.58
N ALA A 88 16.65 9.93 6.01
CA ALA A 88 15.45 10.70 5.66
C ALA A 88 14.56 9.93 4.66
N ILE A 89 15.15 9.27 3.66
CA ILE A 89 14.40 8.42 2.73
C ILE A 89 13.75 7.24 3.45
N GLY A 90 14.47 6.59 4.37
CA GLY A 90 13.91 5.53 5.22
C GLY A 90 12.71 6.00 6.04
N ALA A 91 12.82 7.19 6.65
CA ALA A 91 11.73 7.80 7.39
C ALA A 91 10.52 8.14 6.49
N MET A 92 10.75 8.65 5.28
CA MET A 92 9.71 8.92 4.30
C MET A 92 8.99 7.64 3.85
N LEU A 93 9.74 6.55 3.60
CA LEU A 93 9.15 5.24 3.26
C LEU A 93 8.30 4.71 4.41
N PHE A 94 8.80 4.77 5.64
CA PHE A 94 8.05 4.34 6.82
C PHE A 94 6.74 5.13 6.97
N LEU A 95 6.80 6.45 6.85
CA LEU A 95 5.61 7.31 6.89
C LEU A 95 4.66 7.02 5.72
N GLY A 96 5.18 6.78 4.52
CA GLY A 96 4.39 6.43 3.34
C GLY A 96 3.61 5.13 3.53
N TYR A 97 4.26 4.09 4.05
CA TYR A 97 3.60 2.82 4.36
C TYR A 97 2.55 2.98 5.45
N THR A 98 2.89 3.66 6.55
CA THR A 98 1.96 3.89 7.66
C THR A 98 0.73 4.69 7.21
N GLY A 99 0.94 5.75 6.42
CA GLY A 99 -0.14 6.56 5.84
C GLY A 99 -1.03 5.76 4.89
N THR A 100 -0.42 4.93 4.04
CA THR A 100 -1.17 4.07 3.10
C THR A 100 -1.98 3.00 3.85
N THR A 101 -1.43 2.40 4.91
CA THR A 101 -2.17 1.45 5.75
C THR A 101 -3.36 2.11 6.44
N ALA A 102 -3.17 3.31 7.01
CA ALA A 102 -4.27 4.08 7.61
C ALA A 102 -5.36 4.41 6.59
N PHE A 103 -4.97 4.82 5.38
CA PHE A 103 -5.88 5.07 4.28
C PHE A 103 -6.72 3.84 3.92
N TYR A 104 -6.09 2.67 3.76
CA TYR A 104 -6.82 1.43 3.48
C TYR A 104 -7.80 1.03 4.58
N LEU A 105 -7.40 1.16 5.84
CA LEU A 105 -8.28 0.85 6.97
C LEU A 105 -9.48 1.80 7.04
N ALA A 106 -9.28 3.08 6.76
CA ALA A 106 -10.37 4.06 6.71
C ALA A 106 -11.34 3.78 5.56
N THR A 107 -10.83 3.44 4.37
CA THR A 107 -11.70 3.08 3.24
C THR A 107 -12.45 1.78 3.50
N MET A 108 -11.78 0.76 4.04
CA MET A 108 -12.42 -0.50 4.40
C MET A 108 -13.53 -0.27 5.45
N ASP A 109 -13.29 0.60 6.43
CA ASP A 109 -14.28 0.95 7.45
C ASP A 109 -15.55 1.53 6.82
N GLU A 110 -15.40 2.51 5.92
CA GLU A 110 -16.53 3.13 5.23
C GLU A 110 -17.35 2.10 4.43
N TRP A 111 -16.68 1.20 3.70
CA TRP A 111 -17.37 0.14 2.97
C TRP A 111 -18.08 -0.86 3.88
N PHE A 112 -17.45 -1.23 4.99
CA PHE A 112 -18.03 -2.17 5.94
C PHE A 112 -19.25 -1.57 6.62
N PHE A 113 -19.17 -0.32 7.10
CA PHE A 113 -20.30 0.41 7.66
C PHE A 113 -21.45 0.56 6.66
N ARG A 114 -21.14 0.87 5.40
CA ARG A 114 -22.15 1.14 4.38
C ARG A 114 -22.87 -0.11 3.89
N PHE A 115 -22.17 -1.23 3.73
CA PHE A 115 -22.71 -2.41 3.04
C PHE A 115 -22.84 -3.67 3.89
N VAL A 116 -22.07 -3.81 4.96
CA VAL A 116 -22.01 -5.05 5.74
C VAL A 116 -22.69 -4.88 7.09
N LEU A 117 -22.49 -3.73 7.75
CA LEU A 117 -23.01 -3.48 9.08
C LEU A 117 -24.52 -3.17 9.02
N PRO A 118 -25.38 -3.95 9.70
CA PRO A 118 -26.81 -3.66 9.75
C PRO A 118 -27.10 -2.28 10.38
N GLU A 119 -28.15 -1.59 9.94
CA GLU A 119 -28.50 -0.24 10.41
C GLU A 119 -28.62 -0.13 11.94
N ALA A 120 -29.04 -1.21 12.62
CA ALA A 120 -29.13 -1.26 14.08
C ALA A 120 -27.78 -0.99 14.79
N PHE A 121 -26.65 -1.25 14.11
CA PHE A 121 -25.31 -1.06 14.64
C PHE A 121 -24.64 0.22 14.13
N HIS A 122 -25.33 1.07 13.34
CA HIS A 122 -24.82 2.38 12.90
C HIS A 122 -24.70 3.42 14.02
N VAL A 123 -25.08 3.05 15.25
CA VAL A 123 -24.77 3.82 16.46
C VAL A 123 -23.29 3.81 16.82
N LEU A 124 -22.51 2.87 16.28
CA LEU A 124 -21.07 2.80 16.47
C LEU A 124 -20.37 3.96 15.72
N PRO A 125 -19.35 4.59 16.31
CA PRO A 125 -18.56 5.60 15.62
C PRO A 125 -17.91 5.06 14.33
N HIS A 126 -17.87 5.91 13.29
CA HIS A 126 -17.04 5.66 12.11
C HIS A 126 -15.57 5.48 12.55
N GLY A 127 -14.89 4.51 11.95
CA GLY A 127 -13.53 4.09 12.29
C GLY A 127 -13.46 2.88 13.22
N THR A 128 -14.56 2.45 13.84
CA THR A 128 -14.54 1.30 14.76
C THR A 128 -14.14 0.00 14.06
N THR A 129 -14.62 -0.25 12.85
CA THR A 129 -14.29 -1.47 12.10
C THR A 129 -12.87 -1.40 11.55
N GLY A 130 -12.40 -0.22 11.15
CA GLY A 130 -11.01 0.03 10.76
C GLY A 130 -10.02 -0.23 11.90
N VAL A 131 -10.32 0.26 13.12
CA VAL A 131 -9.49 -0.01 14.32
C VAL A 131 -9.50 -1.50 14.67
N LEU A 132 -10.67 -2.15 14.63
CA LEU A 132 -10.77 -3.59 14.88
C LEU A 132 -9.97 -4.40 13.86
N ALA A 133 -10.02 -4.04 12.58
CA ALA A 133 -9.20 -4.68 11.55
C ALA A 133 -7.71 -4.45 11.77
N ALA A 134 -7.29 -3.24 12.16
CA ALA A 134 -5.89 -2.95 12.50
C ALA A 134 -5.39 -3.82 13.66
N LEU A 135 -6.18 -3.94 14.73
CA LEU A 135 -5.85 -4.77 15.88
C LEU A 135 -5.84 -6.26 15.51
N LEU A 136 -6.80 -6.72 14.71
CA LEU A 136 -6.84 -8.10 14.24
C LEU A 136 -5.61 -8.42 13.39
N LEU A 137 -5.33 -7.64 12.36
CA LEU A 137 -4.19 -7.87 11.47
C LEU A 137 -2.85 -7.72 12.20
N GLY A 138 -2.74 -6.74 13.10
CA GLY A 138 -1.55 -6.56 13.94
C GLY A 138 -1.32 -7.73 14.90
N THR A 139 -2.38 -8.25 15.52
CA THR A 139 -2.28 -9.42 16.42
C THR A 139 -1.98 -10.71 15.65
N LEU A 140 -2.57 -10.90 14.46
CA LEU A 140 -2.24 -12.02 13.57
C LEU A 140 -0.77 -11.94 13.13
N ASN A 141 -0.30 -10.77 12.72
CA ASN A 141 1.09 -10.55 12.34
C ASN A 141 2.05 -10.86 13.51
N ALA A 142 1.72 -10.42 14.72
CA ALA A 142 2.52 -10.68 15.92
C ALA A 142 2.55 -12.17 16.34
N ARG A 143 1.51 -12.95 15.99
CA ARG A 143 1.42 -14.39 16.30
C ARG A 143 2.05 -15.29 15.25
N GLY A 144 2.44 -14.74 14.10
CA GLY A 144 3.03 -15.46 12.99
C GLY A 144 2.02 -15.75 11.88
N THR A 145 2.37 -15.35 10.67
CA THR A 145 1.56 -15.52 9.46
C THR A 145 2.15 -16.60 8.54
N GLU A 146 2.45 -17.78 9.09
CA GLU A 146 3.05 -18.89 8.33
C GLU A 146 2.21 -19.31 7.11
N GLU A 147 0.90 -19.06 7.15
CA GLU A 147 -0.09 -19.40 6.12
C GLU A 147 -0.36 -18.26 5.11
N SER A 148 0.18 -17.05 5.31
CA SER A 148 -0.18 -15.86 4.51
C SER A 148 0.79 -15.53 3.36
N GLY A 149 1.83 -16.35 3.16
CA GLY A 149 2.88 -16.16 2.16
C GLY A 149 3.07 -17.35 1.23
#